data_AF-A0A967HDN5-F1
#
_entry.id   AF-A0A967HDN5-F1
#
_cell.length_a   1.000
_cell.length_b   1.000
_cell.length_c   1.000
_cell.angle_alpha   90.00
_cell.angle_beta   90.00
_cell.angle_gamma   90.00
#
_symmetry.space_group_name_H-M   'P 1'
#
loop_
_entity.id
_entity.type
_entity.pdbx_description
1 polymer ?
#
loop_
_entity_poly.entity_id
_entity_poly.type
_entity_poly.pdbx_seq_one_letter_code
_entity_poly.pdbx_strand_id
1 'polypeptide(L)'
;MVRPGTESYWRALKEVLDPELPISVVDMGLIYDIREAGGRLDVTMTFTATACPCMELMLMDVRDRLLEEAGVREVEIEIVWDPPWTRGMITD
;
A
#
# COMPACT_ATOMS: atom_id res chain seq x y z
N MET A 1 -4.46 9.10 -6.28
CA MET A 1 -4.60 9.28 -7.74
C MET A 1 -3.54 8.42 -8.39
N VAL A 2 -3.91 7.43 -9.20
CA VAL A 2 -2.96 6.48 -9.80
C VAL A 2 -2.08 7.24 -10.81
N ARG A 3 -0.76 7.10 -10.68
CA ARG A 3 0.19 7.73 -11.60
C ARG A 3 0.35 6.84 -12.85
N PRO A 4 0.55 7.43 -14.04
CA PRO A 4 0.87 6.67 -15.24
C PRO A 4 2.11 5.79 -15.03
N GLY A 5 2.01 4.51 -15.37
CA GLY A 5 3.09 3.54 -15.21
C GLY A 5 3.14 2.84 -13.84
N THR A 6 2.22 3.15 -12.94
CA THR A 6 2.13 2.50 -11.61
C THR A 6 0.94 1.55 -11.49
N GLU A 7 0.11 1.43 -12.53
CA GLU A 7 -1.16 0.71 -12.51
C GLU A 7 -1.02 -0.77 -12.13
N SER A 8 0.08 -1.42 -12.53
CA SER A 8 0.38 -2.81 -12.15
C SER A 8 0.58 -2.95 -10.65
N TYR A 9 1.30 -2.03 -10.02
CA TYR A 9 1.55 -2.04 -8.57
C TYR A 9 0.25 -1.83 -7.77
N TRP A 10 -0.62 -0.92 -8.21
CA TRP A 10 -1.94 -0.76 -7.60
C TRP A 10 -2.82 -2.00 -7.72
N ARG A 11 -2.73 -2.73 -8.84
CA ARG A 11 -3.46 -4.00 -9.01
C ARG A 11 -2.89 -5.10 -8.11
N ALA A 12 -1.56 -5.22 -8.03
CA ALA A 12 -0.89 -6.14 -7.13
C ALA A 12 -1.31 -5.90 -5.67
N LEU A 13 -1.35 -4.64 -5.23
CA LEU A 13 -1.75 -4.29 -3.87
C LEU A 13 -3.24 -4.52 -3.57
N LYS A 14 -4.11 -4.70 -4.58
CA LYS A 14 -5.50 -5.14 -4.32
C LYS A 14 -5.58 -6.58 -3.81
N GLU A 15 -4.53 -7.38 -4.01
CA GLU A 15 -4.45 -8.76 -3.51
C GLU A 15 -4.04 -8.82 -2.04
N VAL A 16 -3.50 -7.72 -1.49
CA VAL A 16 -3.14 -7.60 -0.08
C VAL A 16 -4.36 -7.15 0.71
N LEU A 17 -4.89 -8.05 1.53
CA LEU A 17 -6.10 -7.86 2.32
C LEU A 17 -5.76 -7.56 3.78
N ASP A 18 -6.57 -6.74 4.43
CA ASP A 18 -6.47 -6.54 5.88
C ASP A 18 -6.90 -7.83 6.62
N PRO A 19 -6.15 -8.27 7.65
CA PRO A 19 -6.44 -9.52 8.37
C PRO A 19 -7.65 -9.43 9.30
N GLU A 20 -8.07 -8.24 9.69
CA GLU A 20 -9.25 -8.00 10.52
C GLU A 20 -10.51 -7.76 9.68
N LEU A 21 -10.36 -7.09 8.53
CA LEU A 21 -11.41 -6.81 7.57
C LEU A 21 -11.00 -7.33 6.18
N PRO A 22 -11.74 -8.23 5.52
CA PRO A 22 -11.35 -8.81 4.22
C PRO A 22 -11.55 -7.83 3.05
N ILE A 23 -10.94 -6.66 3.15
CA ILE A 23 -10.93 -5.55 2.19
C ILE A 23 -9.47 -5.28 1.85
N SER A 24 -9.19 -4.95 0.59
CA SER A 24 -7.81 -4.68 0.17
C SER A 24 -7.28 -3.37 0.75
N VAL A 25 -5.96 -3.29 0.93
CA VAL A 25 -5.30 -2.05 1.40
C VAL A 25 -5.52 -0.87 0.45
N VAL A 26 -5.76 -1.16 -0.84
CA VAL A 26 -6.10 -0.16 -1.86
C VAL A 26 -7.54 0.31 -1.69
N ASP A 27 -8.50 -0.62 -1.55
CA ASP A 27 -9.92 -0.29 -1.44
C ASP A 27 -10.24 0.35 -0.07
N MET A 28 -9.47 0.03 0.97
CA MET A 28 -9.50 0.74 2.24
C MET A 28 -8.96 2.18 2.14
N GLY A 29 -8.27 2.53 1.05
CA GLY A 29 -7.66 3.84 0.87
C GLY A 29 -6.42 4.05 1.74
N LEU A 30 -5.70 2.98 2.10
CA LEU A 30 -4.48 3.08 2.92
C LEU A 30 -3.27 3.50 2.09
N ILE A 31 -3.26 3.19 0.78
CA ILE A 31 -2.17 3.57 -0.12
C ILE A 31 -2.44 4.97 -0.69
N TYR A 32 -1.54 5.90 -0.41
CA TYR A 32 -1.66 7.31 -0.83
C TYR A 32 -0.91 7.60 -2.14
N ASP A 33 0.31 7.09 -2.27
CA ASP A 33 1.15 7.31 -3.45
C ASP A 33 2.06 6.10 -3.70
N ILE A 34 2.37 5.87 -4.98
CA ILE A 34 3.39 4.91 -5.43
C ILE A 34 4.23 5.63 -6.47
N ARG A 35 5.56 5.62 -6.29
CA ARG A 35 6.51 6.15 -7.27
C ARG A 35 7.50 5.08 -7.65
N GLU A 36 7.75 4.96 -8.94
CA GLU A 36 8.74 4.06 -9.50
C GLU A 36 9.92 4.89 -10.03
N ALA A 37 11.13 4.47 -9.68
CA ALA A 37 12.36 5.08 -10.14
C ALA A 37 13.43 4.01 -10.38
N GLY A 38 13.47 3.48 -11.61
CA GLY A 38 14.50 2.56 -12.06
C GLY A 38 14.54 1.26 -11.26
N GLY A 39 13.40 0.66 -10.94
CA GLY A 39 13.25 -0.57 -10.18
C GLY A 39 13.25 -0.38 -8.66
N ARG A 40 13.29 0.85 -8.16
CA ARG A 40 12.97 1.17 -6.76
C ARG A 40 11.55 1.72 -6.67
N LEU A 41 10.77 1.19 -5.75
CA LEU A 41 9.42 1.68 -5.44
C LEU A 41 9.43 2.43 -4.12
N ASP A 42 8.92 3.66 -4.14
CA ASP A 42 8.53 4.42 -2.96
C ASP A 42 7.02 4.33 -2.78
N VAL A 43 6.58 3.77 -1.67
CA VAL A 43 5.15 3.64 -1.33
C VAL A 43 4.86 4.51 -0.13
N THR A 44 3.95 5.46 -0.29
CA THR A 44 3.43 6.26 0.82
C THR A 44 2.09 5.69 1.25
N MET A 45 1.97 5.30 2.51
CA MET A 45 0.73 4.72 3.05
C MET A 45 0.42 5.16 4.48
N THR A 46 -0.80 4.90 4.93
CA THR A 46 -1.29 5.19 6.28
C THR A 46 -1.98 3.97 6.90
N PHE A 47 -2.39 4.07 8.17
CA PHE A 47 -3.11 3.00 8.87
C PHE A 47 -4.37 3.53 9.58
N THR A 48 -5.31 2.63 9.80
CA THR A 48 -6.57 2.90 10.52
C THR A 48 -6.36 3.12 12.03
N ALA A 49 -5.30 2.54 12.61
CA ALA A 49 -4.95 2.66 14.01
C ALA A 49 -3.44 2.57 14.25
N THR A 50 -2.96 3.27 15.27
CA THR A 50 -1.56 3.22 15.72
C THR A 50 -1.33 2.01 16.62
N ALA A 51 -0.29 1.21 16.31
CA ALA A 51 0.29 0.16 17.17
C ALA A 51 -0.45 -1.19 17.30
N CYS A 52 -1.05 -1.72 16.23
CA CYS A 52 -1.51 -3.11 16.20
C CYS A 52 -0.44 -4.04 15.57
N PRO A 53 -0.17 -5.26 16.09
CA PRO A 53 0.72 -6.23 15.45
C PRO A 53 0.34 -6.55 13.99
N CYS A 54 -0.93 -6.38 13.62
CA CYS A 54 -1.40 -6.53 12.25
C CYS A 54 -0.76 -5.53 11.27
N MET A 55 -0.37 -4.34 11.73
CA MET A 55 0.27 -3.31 10.91
C MET A 55 1.61 -3.80 10.34
N GLU A 56 2.44 -4.43 11.16
CA GLU A 56 3.73 -4.96 10.71
C GLU A 56 3.56 -6.07 9.69
N LEU A 57 2.56 -6.94 9.87
CA LEU A 57 2.24 -8.00 8.91
C LEU A 57 1.80 -7.41 7.57
N MET A 58 0.90 -6.42 7.58
CA MET A 58 0.46 -5.75 6.35
C MET A 58 1.61 -5.03 5.64
N LEU A 59 2.53 -4.40 6.38
CA LEU A 59 3.72 -3.78 5.79
C LEU A 59 4.61 -4.81 5.09
N MET A 60 4.79 -5.99 5.70
CA MET A 60 5.53 -7.09 5.09
C MET A 60 4.82 -7.59 3.84
N ASP A 61 3.51 -7.84 3.90
CA ASP A 61 2.74 -8.35 2.76
C ASP A 61 2.73 -7.36 1.58
N VAL A 62 2.57 -6.07 1.85
CA VAL A 62 2.67 -4.99 0.84
C VAL A 62 4.05 -5.01 0.19
N ARG A 63 5.11 -5.09 1.00
CA ARG A 63 6.49 -5.08 0.51
C ARG A 63 6.79 -6.30 -0.35
N ASP A 64 6.49 -7.49 0.16
CA ASP A 64 6.80 -8.76 -0.49
C ASP A 64 6.03 -8.89 -1.80
N ARG A 65 4.73 -8.54 -1.79
CA ARG A 65 3.91 -8.56 -3.00
C ARG A 65 4.45 -7.64 -4.10
N LEU A 66 4.95 -6.45 -3.73
CA LEU A 66 5.55 -5.52 -4.69
C LEU A 66 6.93 -5.99 -5.18
N LEU A 67 7.70 -6.68 -4.36
CA LEU A 67 8.98 -7.27 -4.75
C LEU A 67 8.82 -8.41 -5.77
N GLU A 68 7.66 -9.04 -5.84
CA GLU A 68 7.33 -10.04 -6.87
C GLU A 68 7.05 -9.42 -8.25
N GLU A 69 6.78 -8.12 -8.32
CA GLU A 69 6.49 -7.45 -9.58
C GLU A 69 7.75 -7.30 -10.46
N ALA A 70 7.58 -7.57 -11.76
CA ALA A 70 8.70 -7.58 -12.69
C ALA A 70 9.41 -6.22 -12.75
N GLY A 71 10.73 -6.24 -12.57
CA GLY A 71 11.57 -5.04 -12.62
C GLY A 71 11.71 -4.31 -11.28
N VAL A 72 10.98 -4.72 -10.23
CA VAL A 72 11.16 -4.21 -8.88
C VAL A 72 12.37 -4.90 -8.24
N ARG A 73 13.25 -4.10 -7.64
CA ARG A 73 14.49 -4.52 -6.98
C ARG A 73 14.51 -4.10 -5.52
N GLU A 74 13.83 -3.01 -5.21
CA GLU A 74 13.76 -2.44 -3.88
C GLU A 74 12.40 -1.78 -3.67
N VAL A 75 11.87 -1.92 -2.45
CA VAL A 75 10.62 -1.31 -2.02
C VAL A 75 10.88 -0.62 -0.70
N GLU A 76 10.63 0.68 -0.65
CA GLU A 76 10.66 1.49 0.56
C GLU A 76 9.25 1.98 0.87
N ILE A 77 8.83 1.77 2.11
CA ILE A 77 7.49 2.14 2.58
C ILE A 77 7.63 3.29 3.58
N GLU A 78 7.04 4.44 3.23
CA GLU A 78 6.92 5.60 4.10
C GLU A 78 5.52 5.62 4.72
N ILE A 79 5.48 5.62 6.04
CA ILE A 79 4.24 5.65 6.82
C ILE A 79 3.94 7.09 7.21
N VAL A 80 2.82 7.60 6.72
CA VAL A 80 2.35 8.95 7.00
C VAL A 80 1.04 8.94 7.79
N TRP A 81 0.89 9.92 8.67
CA TRP A 81 -0.33 10.12 9.46
C TRP A 81 -1.07 11.40 9.05
N ASP A 82 -0.50 12.17 8.12
CA ASP A 82 -1.08 13.39 7.55
C ASP A 82 -1.17 13.22 6.02
N PRO A 83 -2.36 13.34 5.42
CA PRO A 83 -3.66 13.51 6.09
C PRO A 83 -4.07 12.25 6.88
N PRO A 84 -4.80 12.39 8.00
CA PRO A 84 -5.28 11.23 8.75
C PRO A 84 -6.27 10.43 7.91
N TRP A 85 -6.18 9.11 8.00
CA TRP A 85 -7.14 8.23 7.35
C TRP A 85 -8.55 8.49 7.86
N THR A 86 -9.54 8.46 6.97
CA THR A 86 -10.96 8.52 7.36
C THR A 86 -11.77 7.51 6.55
N ARG A 87 -12.89 7.03 7.11
CA ARG A 87 -13.79 6.06 6.44
C ARG A 87 -14.28 6.51 5.06
N GLY A 88 -14.30 7.82 4.79
CA GLY A 88 -14.66 8.36 3.47
C GLY A 88 -13.62 8.09 2.36
N MET A 89 -12.46 7.53 2.71
CA MET A 89 -11.43 7.11 1.75
C MET A 89 -11.65 5.69 1.21
N ILE A 90 -12.61 4.93 1.78
CA ILE A 90 -12.99 3.61 1.28
C ILE A 90 -13.64 3.78 -0.09
N THR A 91 -13.13 3.07 -1.09
CA THR A 91 -13.69 3.06 -2.46
C THR A 91 -14.41 1.74 -2.73
N ASP A 92 -15.61 1.81 -3.31
CA ASP A 92 -16.44 0.67 -3.78
C ASP A 92 -15.92 0.07 -5.09
#